data_AF-A0A7W1YXC6-F1
#
_entry.id   AF-A0A7W1YXC6-F1
#
_cell.length_a   1.000
_cell.length_b   1.000
_cell.length_c   1.000
_cell.angle_alpha   90.00
_cell.angle_beta   90.00
_cell.angle_gamma   90.00
#
_symmetry.space_group_name_H-M   'P 1'
#
loop_
_entity.id
_entity.type
_entity.pdbx_description
1 polymer ?
#
loop_
_entity_poly.entity_id
_entity_poly.type
_entity_poly.pdbx_seq_one_letter_code
_entity_poly.pdbx_strand_id
1 'polypeptide(L)' 'MSYAALNIQDPVGKTVGRRKLQDAWKFAMDGQKNANQLRRSFGHSSLCPKGVFRFHSHEEADAWMMKMLAKSARRSPT' A
#
# COMPACT_ATOMS: atom_id res chain seq x y z
N MET A 1 26.94 2.71 18.86
CA MET A 1 26.06 2.86 17.70
C MET A 1 26.85 2.50 16.45
N SER A 2 26.62 1.32 15.85
CA SER A 2 27.23 0.97 14.57
C SER A 2 26.34 1.47 13.44
N TYR A 3 26.93 2.15 12.47
CA TYR A 3 26.26 2.54 11.23
C TYR A 3 26.27 1.34 10.28
N ALA A 4 25.16 1.11 9.57
CA ALA A 4 25.13 0.12 8.50
C ALA A 4 26.18 0.47 7.45
N ALA A 5 27.11 -0.45 7.18
CA ALA A 5 28.17 -0.26 6.21
C ALA A 5 27.55 -0.04 4.82
N LEU A 6 27.71 1.17 4.27
CA LEU A 6 27.38 1.46 2.89
C LEU A 6 28.39 0.71 2.00
N ASN A 7 27.90 -0.26 1.24
CA ASN A 7 28.73 -1.03 0.30
C ASN A 7 29.08 -0.14 -0.91
N ILE A 8 30.32 0.35 -0.95
CA ILE A 8 30.82 1.26 -2.01
C ILE A 8 30.99 0.50 -3.34
N GLN A 9 31.08 -0.83 -3.28
CA GLN A 9 31.35 -1.71 -4.41
C GLN A 9 30.08 -2.19 -5.12
N ASP A 10 28.89 -1.81 -4.64
CA ASP A 10 27.61 -2.09 -5.31
C ASP A 10 27.27 -0.91 -6.25
N PRO A 11 27.56 -1.01 -7.57
CA PRO A 11 27.22 0.06 -8.49
C PRO A 11 25.70 0.22 -8.51
N VAL A 12 25.20 1.42 -8.22
CA VAL A 12 23.77 1.76 -8.22
C VAL A 12 23.16 1.31 -9.56
N GLY A 13 22.54 0.13 -9.54
CA GLY A 13 21.96 -0.50 -10.71
C GLY A 13 20.77 0.33 -11.17
N LYS A 14 20.95 1.04 -12.30
CA LYS A 14 19.92 1.79 -13.03
C LYS A 14 19.31 2.96 -12.24
N THR A 15 19.62 4.17 -12.67
CA THR A 15 18.88 5.38 -12.26
C THR A 15 17.45 5.33 -12.80
N VAL A 16 16.46 5.00 -11.95
CA VAL A 16 15.03 5.06 -12.30
C VAL A 16 14.46 6.44 -12.00
N GLY A 17 14.24 7.23 -13.06
CA GLY A 17 13.72 8.59 -12.96
C GLY A 17 14.65 9.56 -12.21
N ARG A 18 14.28 10.84 -12.18
CA ARG A 18 14.96 11.84 -11.34
C ARG A 18 14.12 12.10 -10.10
N ARG A 19 14.63 11.78 -8.91
CA ARG A 19 13.99 12.15 -7.65
C ARG A 19 14.02 13.67 -7.54
N LYS A 20 12.86 14.32 -7.66
CA LYS A 20 12.72 15.75 -7.37
C LYS A 20 12.55 15.91 -5.86
N LEU A 21 13.35 16.78 -5.24
CA LEU A 21 13.11 17.22 -3.87
C LEU A 21 11.77 17.96 -3.86
N GLN A 22 10.79 17.39 -3.17
CA GLN A 22 9.50 18.01 -2.94
C GLN A 22 9.41 18.38 -1.46
N ASP A 23 8.60 19.39 -1.16
CA ASP A 23 8.19 19.64 0.22
C ASP A 23 7.45 18.40 0.76
N ALA A 24 8.06 17.75 1.76
CA ALA A 24 7.57 16.49 2.32
C ALA A 24 6.18 16.64 2.93
N TRP A 25 5.89 17.79 3.54
CA TRP A 25 4.59 18.04 4.17
C TRP A 25 3.50 18.16 3.10
N LYS A 26 3.74 19.00 2.08
CA LYS A 26 2.81 19.17 0.96
C LYS A 26 2.56 17.86 0.23
N PHE A 27 3.62 17.09 -0.07
CA PHE A 27 3.49 15.79 -0.74
C PHE A 27 2.65 14.81 0.07
N ALA A 28 2.85 14.73 1.38
CA ALA A 28 2.07 13.85 2.25
C ALA A 28 0.58 14.25 2.28
N MET A 29 0.29 15.55 2.40
CA MET A 29 -1.08 16.07 2.42
C MET A 29 -1.81 15.83 1.09
N ASP A 30 -1.14 16.10 -0.03
CA ASP A 30 -1.68 15.85 -1.37
C ASP A 30 -1.92 14.35 -1.61
N GLY A 31 -0.99 13.50 -1.16
CA GLY A 31 -1.16 12.04 -1.20
C GLY A 31 -2.39 11.57 -0.43
N GLN A 32 -2.57 12.06 0.80
CA GLN A 32 -3.73 11.73 1.63
C GLN A 32 -5.04 12.22 1.02
N LYS A 33 -5.05 13.42 0.43
CA LYS A 33 -6.21 13.99 -0.29
C LYS A 33 -6.61 13.10 -1.47
N ASN A 34 -5.64 12.71 -2.29
CA ASN A 34 -5.87 11.84 -3.45
C ASN A 34 -6.41 10.47 -3.03
N ALA A 35 -5.83 9.85 -1.98
CA ALA A 35 -6.31 8.58 -1.45
C ALA A 35 -7.76 8.67 -0.97
N ASN A 36 -8.14 9.77 -0.29
CA ASN A 36 -9.51 10.02 0.12
C ASN A 36 -10.46 10.21 -1.06
N GLN A 37 -10.03 10.90 -2.12
CA GLN A 37 -10.82 11.10 -3.33
C GLN A 37 -11.06 9.78 -4.06
N LEU A 38 -10.00 8.97 -4.26
CA LEU A 38 -10.11 7.61 -4.79
C LEU A 38 -11.13 6.78 -3.99
N ARG A 39 -11.00 6.76 -2.65
CA ARG A 39 -11.93 6.01 -1.79
C ARG A 39 -13.40 6.44 -1.97
N ARG A 40 -13.66 7.73 -2.23
CA ARG A 40 -15.01 8.23 -2.50
C ARG A 40 -15.50 7.82 -3.89
N SER A 41 -14.64 7.94 -4.90
CA SER A 41 -14.97 7.66 -6.30
C SER A 41 -15.28 6.19 -6.57
N PHE A 42 -14.55 5.26 -5.95
CA PHE A 42 -14.74 3.81 -6.16
C PHE A 42 -15.80 3.18 -5.23
N GLY A 43 -16.57 4.01 -4.52
CA GLY A 43 -17.48 3.56 -3.47
C GLY A 43 -16.71 3.05 -2.24
N HIS A 44 -17.34 3.10 -1.07
CA HIS A 44 -16.75 2.62 0.19
C HIS A 44 -16.65 1.08 0.23
N SER A 45 -16.04 0.45 -0.78
CA SER A 45 -15.71 -0.97 -0.72
C SER A 45 -14.53 -1.13 0.24
N SER A 46 -14.85 -1.32 1.51
CA SER A 46 -13.88 -1.80 2.48
C SER A 46 -13.33 -3.13 1.96
N LEU A 47 -12.00 -3.21 1.79
CA LEU A 47 -11.31 -4.41 1.27
C LEU A 47 -11.77 -5.68 2.00
N CYS A 48 -12.01 -5.56 3.31
CA CYS A 48 -12.57 -6.60 4.16
C CYS A 48 -13.83 -6.08 4.87
N PRO A 49 -14.82 -6.95 5.16
CA PRO A 49 -15.95 -6.59 6.02
C PRO A 49 -15.47 -6.15 7.40
N LYS A 50 -16.22 -5.24 8.04
CA LYS A 50 -15.97 -4.86 9.44
C LYS A 50 -16.29 -6.03 10.36
N GLY A 51 -15.37 -6.40 11.24
CA GLY A 51 -15.57 -7.46 12.23
C GLY A 51 -14.27 -8.00 12.79
N VAL A 52 -14.39 -8.87 13.79
CA VAL A 52 -13.27 -9.65 14.34
C VAL A 52 -13.34 -11.04 13.75
N PHE A 53 -12.28 -11.46 13.06
CA PHE A 53 -12.15 -12.79 12.48
C PHE A 53 -11.08 -13.55 13.25
N ARG A 54 -11.40 -14.78 13.65
CA ARG A 54 -10.48 -15.68 14.33
C ARG A 54 -10.06 -16.75 13.34
N PHE A 55 -8.75 -16.95 13.21
CA PHE A 55 -8.15 -17.96 12.36
C PHE A 55 -7.35 -18.92 13.23
N HIS A 56 -7.32 -20.18 12.83
CA HIS A 56 -6.54 -21.20 13.53
C HIS A 56 -5.06 -21.12 13.16
N SER A 57 -4.74 -20.64 11.96
CA SER A 57 -3.38 -20.46 11.47
C SER A 57 -3.18 -19.18 10.65
N HIS A 58 -1.93 -18.83 10.38
CA HIS A 58 -1.59 -17.66 9.55
C HIS A 58 -1.94 -17.88 8.08
N GLU A 59 -1.79 -19.11 7.60
CA GLU A 59 -2.12 -19.51 6.23
C GLU A 59 -3.63 -19.37 5.97
N GLU A 60 -4.46 -19.71 6.96
CA GLU A 60 -5.91 -19.51 6.88
C GLU A 60 -6.26 -18.02 6.79
N ALA A 61 -5.60 -17.18 7.60
CA ALA A 61 -5.79 -15.74 7.58
C ALA A 61 -5.39 -15.13 6.22
N ASP A 62 -4.29 -15.58 5.63
CA ASP A 62 -3.80 -15.09 4.34
C ASP A 62 -4.73 -15.50 3.18
N ALA A 63 -5.15 -16.77 3.15
CA ALA A 63 -6.11 -17.27 2.17
C ALA A 63 -7.44 -16.50 2.25
N TRP A 64 -7.91 -16.21 3.47
CA TRP A 64 -9.09 -15.39 3.69
C TRP A 64 -8.90 -13.95 3.19
N MET A 65 -7.76 -13.32 3.49
CA MET A 65 -7.43 -11.96 3.05
C MET A 65 -7.42 -11.85 1.53
N MET A 66 -6.73 -12.77 0.85
CA MET A 66 -6.66 -12.81 -0.62
C MET A 66 -8.05 -12.97 -1.25
N LYS A 67 -8.92 -13.80 -0.65
CA LYS A 67 -10.31 -13.96 -1.07
C LYS A 67 -11.10 -12.65 -0.93
N MET A 68 -10.91 -11.90 0.14
CA MET A 68 -11.58 -10.60 0.36
C MET A 68 -11.09 -9.54 -0.64
N LEU A 69 -9.78 -9.47 -0.89
CA LEU A 69 -9.18 -8.58 -1.90
C LEU A 69 -9.74 -8.87 -3.30
N ALA A 70 -9.76 -10.14 -3.73
CA ALA A 70 -10.32 -10.55 -5.01
C ALA A 70 -11.82 -10.20 -5.13
N LYS A 71 -12.57 -10.32 -4.04
CA LYS A 71 -13.99 -9.93 -3.99
C LYS A 71 -14.19 -8.43 -4.11
N SER A 72 -13.31 -7.62 -3.50
CA SER A 72 -13.36 -6.16 -3.62
C SER A 72 -13.01 -5.71 -5.04
N ALA A 73 -12.00 -6.31 -5.67
CA ALA A 73 -11.59 -5.97 -7.04
C ALA A 73 -12.73 -6.17 -8.06
N ARG A 74 -13.55 -7.23 -7.90
CA ARG A 74 -14.71 -7.48 -8.75
C ARG A 74 -15.88 -6.51 -8.56
N ARG A 75 -15.91 -5.75 -7.46
CA ARG A 75 -17.02 -4.85 -7.10
C ARG A 75 -16.80 -3.41 -7.55
N SER A 76 -15.60 -3.06 -7.99
CA SER A 76 -15.33 -1.73 -8.54
C SER A 76 -16.21 -1.49 -9.77
N PRO A 77 -17.00 -0.39 -9.81
CA PRO A 77 -17.73 -0.04 -11.02
C PRO A 77 -16.72 0.34 -12.11
N THR A 78 -16.90 -0.22 -13.30
CA THR A 78 -16.31 0.31 -14.55
C THR A 78 -16.88 1.67 -14.88
#